data_AF-A0A938NWS3-F1
#
_entry.id   AF-A0A938NWS3-F1
#
_cell.length_a   1.000
_cell.length_b   1.000
_cell.length_c   1.000
_cell.angle_alpha   90.00
_cell.angle_beta   90.00
_cell.angle_gamma   90.00
#
_symmetry.space_group_name_H-M   'P 1'
#
loop_
_entity.id
_entity.type
_entity.pdbx_description
1 polymer ?
#
loop_
_entity_poly.entity_id
_entity_poly.type
_entity_poly.pdbx_seq_one_letter_code
_entity_poly.pdbx_strand_id
1 'polypeptide(L)'
;MNSFIFICSSETEKECYERQLFGTSNFNYYDKYFRKIKVGDDLFLYNYDIGHLQGPFKAITICEKNIDPEAWRCKKKRGFPYQVNCFYLIDFWNS
;
A
#
# COMPACT_ATOMS: atom_id res chain seq x y z
N MET A 1 0.14 -18.02 1.51
CA MET A 1 0.62 -16.78 0.89
C MET A 1 -0.52 -16.26 0.03
N ASN A 2 -1.02 -15.08 0.34
CA ASN A 2 -2.12 -14.43 -0.38
C ASN A 2 -1.58 -13.26 -1.20
N SER A 3 -2.40 -12.74 -2.11
CA SER A 3 -2.08 -11.57 -2.91
C SER A 3 -3.16 -10.50 -2.78
N PHE A 4 -2.74 -9.24 -2.67
CA PHE A 4 -3.64 -8.10 -2.51
C PHE A 4 -3.26 -6.99 -3.47
N ILE A 5 -4.26 -6.29 -4.00
CA ILE A 5 -4.07 -5.15 -4.89
C ILE A 5 -4.51 -3.89 -4.16
N PHE A 6 -3.60 -2.93 -4.08
CA PHE A 6 -3.87 -1.55 -3.69
C PHE A 6 -3.98 -0.69 -4.95
N ILE A 7 -4.85 0.32 -4.89
CA ILE A 7 -5.12 1.21 -6.02
C ILE A 7 -4.62 2.60 -5.65
N CYS A 8 -3.84 3.22 -6.54
CA CYS A 8 -3.33 4.59 -6.41
C CYS A 8 -3.60 5.41 -7.67
N SER A 9 -3.43 6.73 -7.53
CA SER A 9 -3.28 7.67 -8.65
C SER A 9 -1.82 8.04 -8.83
N SER A 10 -1.45 8.64 -9.96
CA SER A 10 -0.12 9.22 -10.17
C SER A 10 0.27 10.25 -9.09
N GLU A 11 -0.69 10.91 -8.44
CA GLU A 11 -0.42 11.83 -7.33
C GLU A 11 0.06 11.12 -6.05
N THR A 12 -0.45 9.92 -5.76
CA THR A 12 -0.15 9.20 -4.50
C THR A 12 0.88 8.11 -4.66
N GLU A 13 1.09 7.65 -5.90
CA GLU A 13 2.02 6.58 -6.25
C GLU A 13 3.46 6.87 -5.81
N LYS A 14 3.96 8.08 -6.05
CA LYS A 14 5.32 8.46 -5.66
C LYS A 14 5.55 8.27 -4.16
N GLU A 15 4.60 8.73 -3.35
CA GLU A 15 4.70 8.62 -1.89
C GLU A 15 4.57 7.17 -1.40
N CYS A 16 3.81 6.33 -2.11
CA CYS A 16 3.78 4.89 -1.84
C CYS A 16 5.18 4.26 -1.95
N TYR A 17 5.98 4.65 -2.96
CA TYR A 17 7.34 4.14 -3.13
C TYR A 17 8.32 4.72 -2.13
N GLU A 18 8.32 6.03 -1.93
CA GLU A 18 9.27 6.70 -1.02
C GLU A 18 9.11 6.23 0.43
N ARG A 19 7.88 5.96 0.87
CA ARG A 19 7.59 5.46 2.22
C ARG A 19 7.54 3.94 2.30
N GLN A 20 7.57 3.24 1.16
CA GLN A 20 7.26 1.82 1.05
C GLN A 20 5.98 1.42 1.80
N LEU A 21 4.95 2.25 1.66
CA LEU A 21 3.72 2.18 2.45
C LEU A 21 2.54 2.17 1.50
N PHE A 22 1.62 1.21 1.64
CA PHE A 22 0.36 1.21 0.89
C PHE A 22 -0.81 1.41 1.83
N GLY A 23 -1.91 2.00 1.34
CA GLY A 23 -3.07 2.24 2.20
C GLY A 23 -4.39 2.38 1.47
N THR A 24 -5.48 2.26 2.24
CA THR A 24 -6.85 2.52 1.79
C THR A 24 -7.58 3.43 2.78
N SER A 25 -8.53 4.21 2.26
CA SER A 25 -9.49 4.98 3.06
C SER A 25 -10.82 4.25 3.25
N ASN A 26 -11.05 3.15 2.53
CA ASN A 26 -12.30 2.40 2.57
C ASN A 26 -12.30 1.36 3.70
N PHE A 27 -13.00 1.66 4.80
CA PHE A 27 -13.13 0.75 5.94
C PHE A 27 -13.74 -0.61 5.58
N ASN A 28 -14.69 -0.66 4.64
CA ASN A 28 -15.31 -1.93 4.24
C ASN A 28 -14.30 -2.83 3.52
N TYR A 29 -13.40 -2.25 2.72
CA TYR A 29 -12.33 -3.01 2.08
C TYR A 29 -11.30 -3.49 3.09
N TYR A 30 -10.99 -2.64 4.07
CA TYR A 30 -10.14 -3.04 5.19
C TYR A 30 -10.73 -4.25 5.93
N ASP A 31 -11.97 -4.14 6.42
CA ASP A 31 -12.55 -5.19 7.27
C ASP A 31 -12.74 -6.51 6.51
N LYS A 32 -13.17 -6.46 5.24
CA LYS A 32 -13.45 -7.65 4.45
C LYS A 32 -12.21 -8.31 3.83
N TYR A 33 -11.23 -7.51 3.42
CA TYR A 33 -10.08 -7.98 2.64
C TYR A 33 -8.75 -7.71 3.34
N PHE A 34 -8.41 -6.44 3.58
CA PHE A 34 -7.03 -6.08 3.97
C PHE A 34 -6.65 -6.45 5.41
N ARG A 35 -7.61 -6.59 6.33
CA ARG A 35 -7.37 -7.10 7.69
C ARG A 35 -6.78 -8.53 7.68
N LYS A 36 -6.91 -9.27 6.57
CA LYS A 36 -6.37 -10.62 6.40
C LYS A 36 -4.91 -10.64 5.96
N ILE A 37 -4.33 -9.49 5.60
CA ILE A 37 -2.92 -9.37 5.20
C ILE A 37 -2.03 -9.85 6.34
N LYS A 38 -1.06 -10.69 5.99
CA LYS A 38 0.00 -11.14 6.89
C LYS A 38 1.36 -10.74 6.33
N VAL A 39 2.35 -10.68 7.23
CA VAL A 39 3.76 -10.51 6.84
C VAL A 39 4.16 -11.58 5.83
N GLY A 40 4.79 -11.16 4.73
CA GLY A 40 5.22 -12.02 3.62
C GLY A 40 4.18 -12.22 2.50
N ASP A 41 2.94 -11.77 2.67
CA ASP A 41 1.95 -11.76 1.59
C ASP A 41 2.39 -10.79 0.46
N ASP A 42 1.96 -11.10 -0.76
CA ASP A 42 2.27 -10.29 -1.94
C ASP A 42 1.31 -9.12 -2.07
N LEU A 43 1.86 -7.93 -2.25
CA LEU A 43 1.12 -6.71 -2.51
C LEU A 43 1.46 -6.21 -3.91
N PHE A 44 0.44 -5.72 -4.60
CA PHE A 44 0.58 -5.06 -5.89
C PHE A 44 -0.01 -3.66 -5.79
N LEU A 45 0.60 -2.71 -6.51
CA LEU A 45 0.12 -1.34 -6.60
C LEU A 45 -0.34 -1.08 -8.03
N TYR A 46 -1.63 -0.78 -8.20
CA TYR A 46 -2.23 -0.45 -9.48
C TYR A 46 -2.48 1.06 -9.58
N ASN A 47 -1.80 1.72 -10.51
CA ASN A 47 -2.06 3.11 -10.85
C ASN A 47 -3.17 3.19 -11.91
N TYR A 48 -4.34 3.71 -11.51
CA TYR A 48 -5.50 3.80 -12.40
C TYR A 48 -5.43 4.94 -13.43
N ASP A 49 -4.60 5.97 -13.21
CA ASP A 49 -4.47 7.08 -14.16
C ASP A 49 -3.79 6.63 -15.45
N ILE A 50 -2.82 5.71 -15.34
CA ILE A 50 -2.00 5.21 -16.45
C ILE A 50 -2.19 3.71 -16.75
N GLY A 51 -2.99 3.01 -15.95
CA GLY A 51 -3.27 1.58 -16.14
C GLY A 51 -2.10 0.65 -15.84
N HIS A 52 -1.20 1.05 -14.94
CA HIS A 52 0.04 0.32 -14.65
C HIS A 52 -0.07 -0.50 -13.35
N LEU A 53 0.34 -1.77 -13.38
CA LEU A 53 0.38 -2.66 -12.22
C LEU A 53 1.83 -2.98 -11.84
N GLN A 54 2.21 -2.63 -10.61
CA GLN A 54 3.57 -2.83 -10.09
C GLN A 54 3.59 -3.85 -8.96
N GLY A 55 4.70 -4.58 -8.86
CA GLY A 55 4.93 -5.59 -7.82
C GLY A 55 5.67 -6.84 -8.35
N PRO A 56 5.77 -7.90 -7.53
CA PRO A 56 5.24 -7.96 -6.17
C PRO A 56 6.10 -7.18 -5.16
N PHE A 57 5.42 -6.53 -4.22
CA PHE A 57 5.99 -6.03 -2.97
C PHE A 57 5.66 -7.04 -1.87
N LYS A 58 6.54 -7.19 -0.87
CA LYS A 58 6.26 -8.06 0.27
C LYS A 58 5.76 -7.25 1.46
N ALA A 59 4.65 -7.67 2.06
CA ALA A 59 4.15 -7.08 3.29
C ALA A 59 5.15 -7.31 4.44
N ILE A 60 5.56 -6.25 5.12
CA ILE A 60 6.42 -6.29 6.33
C ILE A 60 5.56 -6.28 7.59
N THR A 61 4.37 -5.69 7.51
CA THR A 61 3.42 -5.59 8.61
C THR A 61 2.09 -6.22 8.22
N ILE A 62 1.24 -6.47 9.22
CA ILE A 62 -0.20 -6.60 8.98
C ILE A 62 -0.80 -5.24 8.60
N CYS A 63 -2.06 -5.22 8.15
CA CYS A 63 -2.75 -3.96 7.88
C CYS A 63 -3.27 -3.32 9.17
N GLU A 64 -2.80 -2.12 9.48
CA GLU A 64 -3.10 -1.41 10.73
C GLU A 64 -3.50 0.05 10.48
N LYS A 65 -4.04 0.70 11.51
CA LYS A 65 -4.41 2.11 11.41
C LYS A 65 -3.19 3.01 11.64
N ASN A 66 -2.95 3.95 10.72
CA ASN A 66 -2.01 5.06 10.83
C ASN A 66 -0.60 4.63 11.24
N ILE A 67 -0.03 3.65 10.53
CA ILE A 67 1.39 3.28 10.64
C ILE A 67 2.26 4.54 10.45
N ASP A 68 1.95 5.34 9.44
CA ASP A 68 2.41 6.71 9.25
C ASP A 68 1.18 7.65 9.14
N PRO A 69 0.87 8.42 10.19
CA PRO A 69 -0.28 9.34 10.19
C PRO A 69 -0.12 10.54 9.25
N GLU A 70 1.08 10.81 8.77
CA GLU A 70 1.39 11.94 7.88
C GLU A 70 1.30 11.56 6.39
N ALA A 71 1.25 10.25 6.09
CA ALA A 71 1.23 9.73 4.74
C ALA A 71 0.00 10.19 3.94
N TRP A 72 0.25 10.68 2.72
CA TRP A 72 -0.75 11.20 1.77
C TRP A 72 -1.61 12.34 2.31
N ARG A 73 -1.14 13.00 3.38
CA ARG A 73 -1.91 14.08 4.00
C ARG A 73 -1.77 15.35 3.17
N CYS A 74 -2.88 15.81 2.59
CA CYS A 74 -2.96 17.14 1.99
C CYS A 74 -4.20 17.90 2.49
N LYS A 75 -4.17 19.24 2.41
CA LYS A 75 -5.23 20.12 2.95
C LYS A 75 -6.64 19.82 2.39
N LYS A 76 -6.75 19.09 1.28
CA LYS A 76 -7.99 18.86 0.54
C LYS A 76 -8.45 17.40 0.51
N LYS A 77 -7.63 16.43 0.96
CA LYS A 77 -7.95 14.99 0.84
C LYS A 77 -7.91 14.31 2.20
N ARG A 78 -8.83 13.36 2.38
CA ARG A 78 -8.78 12.42 3.50
C ARG A 78 -7.56 11.51 3.30
N GLY A 79 -6.76 11.33 4.34
CA GLY A 79 -5.65 10.38 4.32
C GLY A 79 -6.13 8.93 4.17
N PHE A 80 -5.18 8.01 4.08
CA PHE A 80 -5.43 6.58 3.97
C PHE A 80 -5.05 5.91 5.30
N PRO A 81 -5.98 5.81 6.26
CA PRO A 81 -5.66 5.35 7.60
C PRO A 81 -5.32 3.87 7.67
N TYR A 82 -5.83 3.01 6.78
CA TYR A 82 -5.54 1.57 6.85
C TYR A 82 -4.32 1.26 5.98
N GLN A 83 -3.20 0.98 6.62
CA GLN A 83 -1.88 1.01 5.99
C GLN A 83 -1.13 -0.31 6.19
N VAL A 84 -0.19 -0.59 5.28
CA VAL A 84 0.70 -1.76 5.30
C VAL A 84 2.09 -1.31 4.86
N ASN A 85 3.12 -1.55 5.68
CA ASN A 85 4.51 -1.41 5.24
C ASN A 85 4.87 -2.57 4.31
N CYS A 86 5.64 -2.27 3.28
CA CYS A 86 6.09 -3.26 2.32
C CYS A 86 7.53 -2.99 1.89
N PHE A 87 8.12 -3.89 1.12
CA PHE A 87 9.36 -3.63 0.40
C PHE A 87 9.27 -4.22 -1.00
N TYR A 88 9.95 -3.59 -1.95
CA TYR A 88 10.04 -4.12 -3.30
C TYR A 88 11.08 -5.22 -3.35
N LEU A 89 10.74 -6.38 -3.92
CA LEU A 89 11.67 -7.51 -3.97
C LEU A 89 12.92 -7.20 -4.80
N ILE A 90 12.84 -6.34 -5.81
CA ILE A 90 14.00 -5.96 -6.62
C ILE A 90 15.01 -5.13 -5.82
N ASP A 91 14.58 -4.40 -4.79
CA ASP A 91 15.51 -3.64 -3.94
C ASP A 91 16.35 -4.59 -3.07
N PHE A 92 15.81 -5.77 -2.74
CA PHE A 92 16.47 -6.79 -1.91
C PHE A 92 17.53 -7.60 -2.66
N TRP A 93 17.39 -7.78 -3.98
CA TRP A 93 18.39 -8.51 -4.79
C TRP A 93 19.54 -7.63 -5.29
N ASN A 94 19.39 -6.31 -5.19
CA ASN A 94 20.39 -5.33 -5.61
C ASN A 94 21.16 -4.71 -4.41
N SER A 95 20.96 -5.21 -3.19
CA SER A 95 21.67 -4.82 -1.97
C SER A 95 22.46 -6.00 -1.39
#